data_AF-A0A1Y6D2V6-F1
#
_entry.id   AF-A0A1Y6D2V6-F1
#
_cell.length_a   1.000
_cell.length_b   1.000
_cell.length_c   1.000
_cell.angle_alpha   90.00
_cell.angle_beta   90.00
_cell.angle_gamma   90.00
#
_symmetry.space_group_name_H-M   'P 1'
#
loop_
_entity.id
_entity.type
_entity.pdbx_description
1 polymer ?
#
loop_
_entity_poly.entity_id
_entity_poly.type
_entity_poly.pdbx_seq_one_letter_code
_entity_poly.pdbx_strand_id
1 'polypeptide(L)'
;MNPSSLRGRRPTSTLCAESGPEDGVDPRVLARARQTAKPRQRQDRQLGKEAFRELSLILAGETADPLLRGLGVVAVEVEDAGRQLCVTLGHTQPVIATEADILAALERARGHWRTLLAHSLGRKRVPTLRYRYIGLLGEV
;
A
#
# COMPACT_ATOMS: atom_id res chain seq x y z
N MET A 1 37.36 40.07 60.37
CA MET A 1 38.07 40.37 59.11
C MET A 1 37.56 39.45 58.02
N ASN A 2 37.20 39.97 56.83
CA ASN A 2 36.77 39.23 55.65
C ASN A 2 37.49 39.81 54.43
N PRO A 3 38.08 39.02 53.52
CA PRO A 3 38.47 39.49 52.21
C PRO A 3 37.57 38.94 51.09
N SER A 4 37.38 39.82 50.12
CA SER A 4 36.63 39.74 48.86
C SER A 4 37.03 38.57 47.95
N SER A 5 36.06 37.97 47.25
CA SER A 5 36.32 37.06 46.12
C SER A 5 35.51 37.48 44.88
N LEU A 6 36.22 37.70 43.77
CA LEU A 6 35.72 38.17 42.49
C LEU A 6 35.46 37.01 41.52
N ARG A 7 34.31 37.09 40.83
CA ARG A 7 34.00 36.71 39.43
C ARG A 7 34.74 35.50 38.81
N GLY A 8 34.01 34.39 38.66
CA GLY A 8 34.31 33.34 37.69
C GLY A 8 33.48 33.51 36.41
N ARG A 9 34.11 33.98 35.32
CA ARG A 9 33.54 34.09 33.96
C ARG A 9 33.80 32.76 33.25
N ARG A 10 32.75 31.98 32.93
CA ARG A 10 32.89 30.73 32.16
C ARG A 10 33.18 31.05 30.67
N PRO A 11 34.11 30.37 30.00
CA PRO A 11 34.40 30.61 28.59
C PRO A 11 33.28 30.03 27.70
N THR A 12 32.62 30.90 26.94
CA THR A 12 31.59 30.58 25.93
C THR A 12 32.22 30.17 24.59
N SER A 13 33.20 29.27 24.61
CA SER A 13 34.05 29.01 23.43
C SER A 13 33.53 27.90 22.48
N THR A 14 32.42 27.22 22.79
CA THR A 14 31.98 26.06 21.98
C THR A 14 30.47 26.00 21.87
N LEU A 15 29.89 27.03 21.25
CA LEU A 15 28.53 26.99 20.71
C LEU A 15 28.55 27.40 19.23
N CYS A 16 29.40 26.76 18.45
CA CYS A 16 29.24 26.75 17.00
C CYS A 16 28.44 25.49 16.68
N ALA A 17 27.15 25.67 16.34
CA ALA A 17 26.39 24.61 15.70
C ALA A 17 27.06 24.32 14.35
N GLU A 18 27.53 23.10 14.16
CA GLU A 18 28.09 22.67 12.88
C GLU A 18 26.95 22.70 11.85
N SER A 19 27.09 23.55 10.83
CA SER A 19 26.09 23.64 9.76
C SER A 19 26.08 22.33 8.98
N GLY A 20 24.99 21.58 9.08
CA GLY A 20 24.81 20.34 8.33
C GLY A 20 24.62 20.59 6.83
N PRO A 21 24.64 19.55 5.98
CA PRO A 21 24.38 19.69 4.54
C PRO A 21 22.98 20.22 4.19
N GLU A 22 22.14 20.44 5.21
CA GLU A 22 20.74 20.85 5.13
C GLU A 22 20.56 22.32 5.56
N ASP A 23 21.61 22.96 6.09
CA ASP A 23 21.61 24.38 6.46
C ASP A 23 21.66 25.27 5.20
N GLY A 24 20.70 26.18 5.08
CA GLY A 24 20.54 27.02 3.88
C GLY A 24 19.58 26.46 2.83
N VAL A 25 18.96 25.29 3.07
CA VAL A 25 17.85 24.81 2.23
C VAL A 25 16.62 25.68 2.50
N ASP A 26 16.13 26.36 1.45
CA ASP A 26 14.90 27.16 1.53
C ASP A 26 13.75 26.28 2.07
N PRO A 27 13.04 26.70 3.15
CA PRO A 27 11.92 25.96 3.71
C PRO A 27 10.87 25.54 2.67
N ARG A 28 10.73 26.32 1.59
CA ARG A 28 9.82 26.04 0.48
C ARG A 28 10.27 24.84 -0.35
N VAL A 29 11.56 24.56 -0.44
CA VAL A 29 12.11 23.37 -1.13
C VAL A 29 11.79 22.11 -0.34
N LEU A 30 12.00 22.13 0.98
CA LEU A 30 11.63 21.01 1.87
C LEU A 30 10.11 20.79 1.92
N ALA A 31 9.33 21.87 1.95
CA ALA A 31 7.87 21.79 1.94
C ALA A 31 7.34 21.21 0.62
N ARG A 32 7.88 21.62 -0.54
CA ARG A 32 7.48 21.08 -1.85
C ARG A 32 7.77 19.59 -1.99
N ALA A 33 8.95 19.13 -1.57
CA ALA A 33 9.29 17.71 -1.60
C ALA A 33 8.36 16.87 -0.70
N ARG A 34 7.96 17.41 0.46
CA ARG A 34 7.02 16.75 1.39
C ARG A 34 5.57 16.79 0.90
N GLN A 35 5.20 17.77 0.08
CA GLN A 35 3.84 17.97 -0.43
C GLN A 35 3.50 17.08 -1.62
N THR A 36 4.47 16.66 -2.43
CA THR A 36 4.20 15.83 -3.62
C THR A 36 3.96 14.35 -3.30
N ALA A 37 4.61 13.81 -2.26
CA ALA A 37 4.49 12.39 -1.90
C ALA A 37 3.26 12.04 -1.05
N LYS A 38 2.88 12.92 -0.11
CA LYS A 38 1.78 12.68 0.86
C LYS A 38 0.38 12.50 0.24
N PRO A 39 -0.08 13.30 -0.74
CA PRO A 39 -1.43 13.15 -1.28
C PRO A 39 -1.56 11.87 -2.11
N ARG A 40 -0.50 11.47 -2.82
CA ARG A 40 -0.49 10.27 -3.66
C ARG A 40 -0.57 8.99 -2.83
N GLN A 41 0.20 8.90 -1.75
CA GLN A 41 0.16 7.75 -0.84
C GLN A 41 -1.22 7.55 -0.20
N ARG A 42 -1.92 8.64 0.13
CA ARG A 42 -3.30 8.57 0.65
C ARG A 42 -4.29 8.06 -0.41
N GLN A 43 -4.15 8.52 -1.66
CA GLN A 43 -4.99 8.07 -2.76
C GLN A 43 -4.76 6.60 -3.11
N ASP A 44 -3.50 6.14 -3.11
CA ASP A 44 -3.16 4.74 -3.35
C ASP A 44 -3.70 3.85 -2.23
N ARG A 45 -3.56 4.27 -0.96
CA ARG A 45 -4.17 3.52 0.16
C ARG A 45 -5.68 3.45 0.05
N GLN A 46 -6.34 4.53 -0.35
CA GLN A 46 -7.78 4.54 -0.54
C GLN A 46 -8.21 3.62 -1.70
N LEU A 47 -7.45 3.64 -2.80
CA LEU A 47 -7.66 2.74 -3.93
C LEU A 47 -7.54 1.28 -3.52
N GLY A 48 -6.50 0.91 -2.76
CA GLY A 48 -6.31 -0.46 -2.28
C GLY A 48 -7.47 -0.93 -1.39
N LYS A 49 -7.93 -0.06 -0.47
CA LYS A 49 -9.09 -0.35 0.38
C LYS A 49 -10.38 -0.54 -0.42
N GLU A 50 -10.61 0.31 -1.40
CA GLU A 50 -11.80 0.22 -2.24
C GLU A 50 -11.76 -1.04 -3.11
N ALA A 51 -10.62 -1.27 -3.77
CA ALA A 51 -10.41 -2.48 -4.57
C ALA A 51 -10.56 -3.76 -3.73
N PHE A 52 -10.07 -3.77 -2.49
CA PHE A 52 -10.28 -4.89 -1.56
C PHE A 52 -11.77 -5.15 -1.30
N ARG A 53 -12.54 -4.11 -0.97
CA ARG A 53 -13.98 -4.24 -0.71
C ARG A 53 -14.72 -4.76 -1.92
N GLU A 54 -14.48 -4.15 -3.07
CA GLU A 54 -15.15 -4.50 -4.32
C GLU A 54 -14.79 -5.92 -4.79
N LEU A 55 -13.52 -6.30 -4.76
CA LEU A 55 -13.11 -7.67 -5.10
C LEU A 55 -13.70 -8.70 -4.14
N SER A 56 -13.81 -8.38 -2.85
CA SER A 56 -14.43 -9.26 -1.86
C SER A 56 -15.92 -9.47 -2.17
N LEU A 57 -16.63 -8.42 -2.57
CA LEU A 57 -18.04 -8.51 -2.98
C LEU A 57 -18.22 -9.29 -4.29
N ILE A 58 -17.36 -9.04 -5.29
CA ILE A 58 -17.38 -9.75 -6.56
C ILE A 58 -17.15 -11.25 -6.35
N LEU A 59 -16.16 -11.61 -5.51
CA LEU A 59 -15.83 -13.00 -5.21
C LEU A 59 -16.86 -13.70 -4.31
N ALA A 60 -17.56 -12.95 -3.47
CA ALA A 60 -18.70 -13.47 -2.71
C ALA A 60 -19.92 -13.77 -3.60
N GLY A 61 -19.98 -13.21 -4.82
CA GLY A 61 -21.01 -13.50 -5.80
C GLY A 61 -20.83 -14.85 -6.50
N GLU A 62 -21.79 -15.18 -7.36
CA GLU A 62 -21.75 -16.35 -8.23
C GLU A 62 -20.57 -16.23 -9.23
N THR A 63 -19.49 -16.98 -8.99
CA THR A 63 -18.38 -17.09 -9.93
C THR A 63 -18.61 -18.28 -10.87
N ALA A 64 -18.49 -18.04 -12.18
CA ALA A 64 -18.75 -19.04 -13.21
C ALA A 64 -17.72 -20.19 -13.25
N ASP A 65 -16.49 -19.94 -12.79
CA ASP A 65 -15.42 -20.95 -12.76
C ASP A 65 -15.46 -21.72 -11.42
N PRO A 66 -15.64 -23.06 -11.43
CA PRO A 66 -15.64 -23.87 -10.22
C PRO A 66 -14.36 -23.73 -9.39
N LEU A 67 -13.20 -23.47 -10.02
CA LEU A 67 -11.90 -23.33 -9.34
C LEU A 67 -11.76 -22.00 -8.60
N LEU A 68 -12.63 -21.03 -8.88
CA LEU A 68 -12.65 -19.72 -8.23
C LEU A 68 -13.75 -19.64 -7.17
N ARG A 69 -14.54 -20.70 -7.01
CA ARG A 69 -15.60 -20.76 -6.00
C ARG A 69 -14.99 -20.93 -4.61
N GLY A 70 -15.47 -20.15 -3.66
CA GLY A 70 -14.93 -20.17 -2.29
C GLY A 70 -13.56 -19.49 -2.18
N LEU A 71 -13.16 -18.70 -3.18
CA LEU A 71 -11.97 -17.86 -3.11
C LEU A 71 -12.29 -16.59 -2.31
N GLY A 72 -11.43 -16.26 -1.35
CA GLY A 72 -11.48 -15.04 -0.55
C GLY A 72 -10.29 -14.12 -0.83
N VAL A 73 -10.51 -12.81 -0.68
CA VAL A 73 -9.44 -11.81 -0.72
C VAL A 73 -8.81 -11.67 0.64
N VAL A 74 -7.49 -11.84 0.71
CA VAL A 74 -6.69 -11.71 1.94
C VAL A 74 -6.13 -10.30 2.06
N ALA A 75 -5.56 -9.80 0.95
CA ALA A 75 -4.95 -8.49 0.91
C ALA A 75 -4.98 -7.92 -0.52
N VAL A 76 -5.04 -6.60 -0.63
CA VAL A 76 -4.84 -5.88 -1.89
C VAL A 76 -3.82 -4.77 -1.67
N GLU A 77 -2.74 -4.82 -2.43
CA GLU A 77 -1.66 -3.85 -2.39
C GLU A 77 -1.60 -3.07 -3.70
N VAL A 78 -1.36 -1.76 -3.59
CA VAL A 78 -1.21 -0.90 -4.76
C VAL A 78 0.27 -0.75 -5.09
N GLU A 79 0.63 -1.14 -6.31
CA GLU A 79 1.98 -1.09 -6.84
C GLU A 79 2.08 -0.12 -8.03
N ASP A 80 3.32 0.22 -8.39
CA ASP A 80 3.65 1.13 -9.51
C ASP A 80 2.81 2.42 -9.46
N ALA A 81 2.64 2.94 -8.23
CA ALA A 81 1.97 4.19 -7.91
C ALA A 81 0.56 4.32 -8.54
N GLY A 82 -0.23 3.26 -8.38
CA GLY A 82 -1.64 3.18 -8.80
C GLY A 82 -1.86 2.46 -10.12
N ARG A 83 -0.81 1.90 -10.76
CA ARG A 83 -0.92 1.24 -12.06
C ARG A 83 -1.12 -0.28 -11.96
N GLN A 84 -0.73 -0.87 -10.85
CA GLN A 84 -0.87 -2.30 -10.60
C GLN A 84 -1.53 -2.53 -9.24
N LEU A 85 -2.35 -3.59 -9.16
CA LEU A 85 -2.95 -4.08 -7.92
C LEU A 85 -2.51 -5.51 -7.73
N CYS A 86 -1.74 -5.77 -6.67
CA CYS A 86 -1.38 -7.11 -6.25
C CYS A 86 -2.47 -7.63 -5.31
N VAL A 87 -3.19 -8.66 -5.74
CA VAL A 87 -4.31 -9.24 -5.02
C VAL A 87 -3.84 -10.59 -4.46
N THR A 88 -3.84 -10.70 -3.14
CA THR A 88 -3.56 -11.95 -2.44
C THR A 88 -4.87 -12.68 -2.15
N LEU A 89 -4.95 -13.92 -2.59
CA LEU A 89 -6.15 -14.74 -2.61
C LEU A 89 -5.88 -16.07 -1.91
N GLY A 90 -6.91 -16.62 -1.28
CA GLY A 90 -6.88 -17.98 -0.73
C GLY A 90 -8.27 -18.58 -0.72
N HIS A 91 -8.37 -19.90 -0.63
CA HIS A 91 -9.66 -20.57 -0.55
C HIS A 91 -10.15 -20.67 0.88
N THR A 92 -11.45 -20.51 1.12
CA THR A 92 -12.08 -20.76 2.42
C THR A 92 -12.43 -22.24 2.63
N GLN A 93 -12.41 -23.03 1.55
CA GLN A 93 -12.71 -24.46 1.56
C GLN A 93 -11.61 -25.25 0.83
N PRO A 94 -11.39 -26.53 1.18
CA PRO A 94 -10.43 -27.35 0.47
C PRO A 94 -10.81 -27.50 -1.02
N VAL A 95 -9.86 -27.24 -1.90
CA VAL A 95 -10.02 -27.41 -3.35
C VAL A 95 -9.05 -28.47 -3.85
N ILE A 96 -9.52 -29.33 -4.75
CA ILE A 96 -8.68 -30.34 -5.42
C ILE A 96 -8.17 -29.71 -6.72
N ALA A 97 -7.19 -28.81 -6.60
CA ALA A 97 -6.53 -28.16 -7.74
C ALA A 97 -5.12 -27.71 -7.36
N THR A 98 -4.24 -27.63 -8.36
CA THR A 98 -2.89 -27.11 -8.16
C THR A 98 -2.92 -25.59 -8.10
N GLU A 99 -1.98 -24.96 -7.39
CA GLU A 99 -1.79 -23.50 -7.43
C GLU A 99 -1.69 -22.96 -8.86
N ALA A 100 -1.00 -23.68 -9.76
CA ALA A 100 -0.87 -23.30 -11.16
C ALA A 100 -2.23 -23.25 -11.90
N ASP A 101 -3.13 -24.19 -11.62
CA ASP A 101 -4.46 -24.24 -12.24
C ASP A 101 -5.33 -23.06 -11.77
N ILE A 102 -5.23 -22.73 -10.48
CA ILE A 102 -5.93 -21.61 -9.85
C ILE A 102 -5.42 -20.28 -10.43
N LEU A 103 -4.10 -20.09 -10.50
CA LEU A 103 -3.51 -18.89 -11.10
C LEU A 103 -3.87 -18.75 -12.58
N ALA A 104 -3.89 -19.86 -13.33
CA ALA A 104 -4.34 -19.85 -14.73
C ALA A 104 -5.83 -19.48 -14.86
N ALA A 105 -6.69 -19.95 -13.94
CA ALA A 105 -8.10 -19.57 -13.89
C ALA A 105 -8.27 -18.07 -13.59
N LEU A 106 -7.50 -17.53 -12.65
CA LEU A 106 -7.48 -16.12 -12.31
C LEU A 106 -7.03 -15.24 -13.48
N GLU A 107 -6.02 -15.66 -14.24
CA GLU A 107 -5.59 -14.94 -15.45
C GLU A 107 -6.66 -14.96 -16.55
N ARG A 108 -7.38 -16.08 -16.72
CA ARG A 108 -8.54 -16.15 -17.62
C ARG A 108 -9.65 -15.18 -17.19
N ALA A 109 -9.92 -15.08 -15.89
CA ALA A 109 -10.94 -14.20 -15.32
C ALA A 109 -10.51 -12.72 -15.24
N ARG A 110 -9.23 -12.41 -15.45
CA ARG A 110 -8.66 -11.06 -15.27
C ARG A 110 -9.39 -9.98 -16.05
N GLY A 111 -9.79 -10.24 -17.29
CA GLY A 111 -10.54 -9.27 -18.11
C GLY A 111 -11.91 -8.95 -17.53
N HIS A 112 -12.59 -9.98 -17.01
CA HIS A 112 -13.89 -9.85 -16.37
C HIS A 112 -13.79 -9.05 -15.06
N TRP A 113 -12.85 -9.41 -14.18
CA TRP A 113 -12.65 -8.72 -12.90
C TRP A 113 -12.22 -7.27 -13.07
N ARG A 114 -11.39 -6.98 -14.07
CA ARG A 114 -11.02 -5.60 -14.43
C ARG A 114 -12.23 -4.78 -14.87
N THR A 115 -13.16 -5.38 -15.60
CA THR A 115 -14.39 -4.71 -16.05
C THR A 115 -15.30 -4.41 -14.87
N LEU A 116 -15.50 -5.38 -13.97
CA LEU A 116 -16.29 -5.19 -12.76
C LEU A 116 -15.69 -4.11 -11.86
N LEU A 117 -14.36 -4.13 -11.65
CA LEU A 117 -13.66 -3.08 -10.91
C LEU A 117 -13.70 -1.72 -11.61
N ALA A 118 -13.72 -1.66 -12.94
CA ALA A 118 -13.89 -0.40 -13.67
C ALA A 118 -15.20 0.26 -13.31
N HIS A 119 -16.26 -0.55 -13.27
CA HIS A 119 -17.60 -0.11 -12.97
C HIS A 119 -17.72 0.39 -11.53
N SER A 120 -17.21 -0.38 -10.55
CA SER A 120 -17.34 -0.02 -9.14
C SER A 120 -16.42 1.12 -8.70
N LEU A 121 -15.18 1.16 -9.18
CA LEU A 121 -14.23 2.22 -8.81
C LEU A 121 -14.52 3.56 -9.51
N GLY A 122 -15.39 3.59 -10.53
CA GLY A 122 -15.75 4.80 -11.28
C GLY A 122 -14.55 5.48 -11.97
N ARG A 123 -13.50 4.72 -12.29
CA ARG A 123 -12.23 5.25 -12.83
C ARG A 123 -12.06 4.96 -14.30
N LYS A 124 -11.59 5.98 -15.05
CA LYS A 124 -11.30 5.87 -16.49
C LYS A 124 -10.20 4.85 -16.81
N ARG A 125 -9.26 4.60 -15.90
CA ARG A 125 -8.15 3.65 -16.10
C ARG A 125 -8.04 2.69 -14.91
N VAL A 126 -8.39 1.43 -15.15
CA VAL A 126 -8.27 0.37 -14.13
C VAL A 126 -6.85 -0.17 -14.09
N PRO A 127 -6.22 -0.23 -12.89
CA PRO A 127 -4.90 -0.82 -12.70
C PRO A 127 -4.85 -2.27 -13.15
N THR A 128 -3.69 -2.72 -13.65
CA THR A 128 -3.46 -4.13 -13.98
C THR A 128 -3.54 -4.99 -12.72
N LEU A 129 -4.26 -6.11 -12.78
CA LEU A 129 -4.35 -7.04 -11.65
C LEU A 129 -3.20 -8.06 -11.75
N ARG A 130 -2.54 -8.29 -10.62
CA ARG A 130 -1.61 -9.39 -10.38
C ARG A 130 -2.14 -10.23 -9.24
N TYR A 131 -1.98 -11.54 -9.34
CA TYR A 131 -2.50 -12.48 -8.37
C TYR A 131 -1.38 -13.17 -7.61
N ARG A 132 -1.57 -13.33 -6.31
CA ARG A 132 -0.80 -14.20 -5.44
C ARG A 132 -1.76 -15.14 -4.74
N TYR A 133 -1.46 -16.44 -4.77
CA TYR A 133 -2.26 -17.44 -4.08
C TYR A 133 -1.52 -17.94 -2.84
N ILE A 134 -2.22 -18.07 -1.70
CA ILE A 134 -1.59 -18.51 -0.44
C ILE A 134 -2.16 -19.84 0.09
N GLY A 135 -3.02 -20.51 -0.68
CA GLY A 135 -3.62 -21.78 -0.26
C GLY A 135 -4.92 -21.61 0.50
N LEU A 136 -5.16 -22.53 1.44
CA LEU A 136 -6.35 -22.56 2.28
C LEU A 136 -6.25 -21.52 3.40
N LEU A 137 -7.27 -20.67 3.51
CA LEU A 137 -7.49 -19.73 4.61
C LEU A 137 -8.08 -20.51 5.78
N GLY A 138 -7.21 -21.19 6.54
CA GLY A 138 -7.60 -21.77 7.82
C GLY A 138 -7.92 -20.65 8.81
N GLU A 139 -8.97 -20.82 9.61
CA GLU A 139 -9.25 -19.96 10.76
C GLU A 139 -7.99 -19.90 11.65
N VAL A 140 -7.55 -18.68 11.97
CA VAL A 140 -6.56 -18.44 13.03
C VAL A 140 -7.27 -18.50 14.37
#